data_AF-A0A2W6D278-F1
#
_entry.id   AF-A0A2W6D278-F1
#
_cell.length_a   1.000
_cell.length_b   1.000
_cell.length_c   1.000
_cell.angle_alpha   90.00
_cell.angle_beta   90.00
_cell.angle_gamma   90.00
#
_symmetry.space_group_name_H-M   'P 1'
#
loop_
_entity.id
_entity.type
_entity.pdbx_description
1 polymer ?
#
loop_
_entity_poly.entity_id
_entity_poly.type
_entity_poly.pdbx_seq_one_letter_code
_entity_poly.pdbx_strand_id
1 'polypeptide(L)'
;MSTQCDFATMTDAELADYQYAHPDEPLGDEAELEDVEVEIAHPLSISMSFRLPPDEASTIRAAAARAGMSVSDWIRGVCAASAAGIAVQGAVPVQRVNLTKARRLVAELDKL
;
A
#
# COMPACT_ATOMS: atom_id res chain seq x y z
N MET A 1 28.30 -31.64 -19.33
CA MET A 1 28.21 -32.50 -18.13
C MET A 1 27.87 -31.57 -17.00
N SER A 2 26.58 -31.38 -16.72
CA SER A 2 26.14 -30.52 -15.62
C SER A 2 26.32 -31.31 -14.33
N THR A 3 27.20 -30.84 -13.46
CA THR A 3 27.37 -31.38 -12.11
C THR A 3 26.09 -31.03 -11.34
N GLN A 4 25.16 -31.97 -11.28
CA GLN A 4 23.96 -31.82 -10.47
C GLN A 4 24.41 -31.76 -9.01
N CYS A 5 24.21 -30.60 -8.36
CA CYS A 5 24.50 -30.45 -6.94
C CYS A 5 23.51 -31.33 -6.17
N ASP A 6 24.01 -32.22 -5.31
CA ASP A 6 23.16 -33.15 -4.55
C ASP A 6 22.64 -32.46 -3.28
N PHE A 7 21.58 -31.65 -3.45
CA PHE A 7 20.95 -30.88 -2.39
C PHE A 7 20.37 -31.75 -1.26
N ALA A 8 20.16 -33.06 -1.47
CA ALA A 8 19.61 -33.97 -0.47
C ALA A 8 20.62 -34.31 0.65
N THR A 9 21.90 -34.01 0.44
CA THR A 9 22.99 -34.30 1.40
C THR A 9 23.54 -33.05 2.08
N MET A 10 23.12 -31.86 1.67
CA MET A 10 23.57 -30.59 2.23
C MET A 10 22.89 -30.31 3.56
N THR A 11 23.62 -29.67 4.46
CA THR A 11 23.04 -29.13 5.69
C THR A 11 22.23 -27.86 5.38
N ASP A 12 21.27 -27.52 6.24
CA ASP A 12 20.44 -26.31 6.08
C ASP A 12 21.27 -25.02 5.94
N ALA A 13 22.43 -24.95 6.61
CA ALA A 13 23.34 -23.81 6.53
C ALA A 13 23.99 -23.70 5.15
N GLU A 14 24.46 -24.82 4.60
CA GLU A 14 25.08 -24.87 3.26
C GLU A 14 24.04 -24.59 2.17
N LEU A 15 22.79 -25.02 2.38
CA LEU A 15 21.68 -24.74 1.48
C LEU A 15 21.35 -23.23 1.46
N ALA A 16 21.35 -22.57 2.62
CA ALA A 16 21.13 -21.13 2.73
C ALA A 16 22.26 -20.32 2.05
N ASP A 17 23.52 -20.73 2.24
CA ASP A 17 24.67 -20.08 1.58
C ASP A 17 24.61 -20.24 0.05
N TYR A 18 24.18 -21.42 -0.43
CA TYR A 18 24.00 -21.66 -1.86
C TYR A 18 22.90 -20.77 -2.47
N GLN A 19 21.73 -20.67 -1.82
CA GLN A 19 20.62 -19.82 -2.24
C GLN A 19 21.01 -18.34 -2.32
N TYR A 20 21.80 -17.87 -1.34
CA TYR A 20 22.25 -16.49 -1.33
C TYR A 20 23.22 -16.17 -2.48
N ALA A 21 24.02 -17.16 -2.89
CA ALA A 21 24.95 -17.03 -4.00
C ALA A 21 24.30 -17.22 -5.39
N HIS A 22 23.16 -17.92 -5.47
CA HIS A 22 22.48 -18.28 -6.73
C HIS A 22 20.98 -17.95 -6.67
N PRO A 23 20.59 -16.66 -6.57
CA PRO A 23 19.20 -16.26 -6.36
C PRO A 23 18.27 -16.56 -7.55
N ASP A 24 18.84 -16.71 -8.75
CA ASP A 24 18.08 -16.96 -9.99
C ASP A 24 18.02 -18.46 -10.35
N GLU A 25 18.63 -19.33 -9.54
CA GLU A 25 18.59 -20.78 -9.74
C GLU A 25 17.64 -21.43 -8.74
N PRO A 26 16.43 -21.84 -9.16
CA PRO A 26 15.51 -22.52 -8.27
C PRO A 26 16.09 -23.87 -7.82
N LEU A 27 15.99 -24.15 -6.52
CA LEU A 27 16.36 -25.43 -5.95
C LEU A 27 15.21 -26.43 -6.14
N GLY A 28 15.50 -27.53 -6.84
CA GLY A 28 14.52 -28.57 -7.14
C GLY A 28 14.12 -28.59 -8.62
N ASP A 29 13.48 -29.69 -9.05
CA ASP A 29 12.81 -29.69 -10.36
C ASP A 29 11.68 -28.64 -10.32
N GLU A 30 11.53 -27.85 -11.39
CA GLU A 30 10.40 -26.89 -11.52
C GLU A 30 9.02 -27.56 -11.30
N ALA A 31 8.95 -28.88 -11.42
CA ALA A 31 7.78 -29.71 -11.16
C ALA A 31 7.38 -29.84 -9.67
N GLU A 32 8.24 -29.47 -8.71
CA GLU A 32 7.97 -29.49 -7.26
C GLU A 32 7.70 -28.10 -6.67
N LEU A 33 7.67 -27.05 -7.49
CA LEU A 33 7.19 -25.73 -7.06
C LEU A 33 5.68 -25.84 -6.78
N GLU A 34 5.32 -26.08 -5.52
CA GLU A 34 3.93 -25.99 -5.08
C GLU A 34 3.46 -24.55 -5.25
N ASP A 35 2.46 -24.35 -6.11
CA ASP A 35 1.72 -23.10 -6.21
C ASP A 35 1.05 -22.82 -4.87
N VAL A 36 1.71 -22.05 -4.02
CA VAL A 36 1.12 -21.56 -2.77
C VAL A 36 0.10 -20.48 -3.13
N GLU A 37 -1.20 -20.82 -3.00
CA GLU A 37 -2.28 -19.86 -3.16
C GLU A 37 -2.20 -18.80 -2.04
N VAL A 38 -1.62 -17.64 -2.36
CA VAL A 38 -1.55 -16.51 -1.44
C VAL A 38 -2.86 -15.73 -1.54
N GLU A 39 -3.60 -15.63 -0.44
CA GLU A 39 -4.79 -14.79 -0.37
C GLU A 39 -4.37 -13.31 -0.48
N ILE A 40 -4.51 -12.73 -1.68
CA ILE A 40 -4.26 -11.31 -1.90
C ILE A 40 -5.33 -10.55 -1.11
N ALA A 41 -4.92 -9.97 0.02
CA ALA A 41 -5.79 -9.12 0.82
C ALA A 41 -6.42 -8.06 -0.07
N HIS A 42 -7.75 -8.07 -0.15
CA HIS A 42 -8.51 -7.05 -0.88
C HIS A 42 -8.04 -5.67 -0.39
N PRO A 43 -7.77 -4.70 -1.30
CA PRO A 43 -7.28 -3.39 -0.89
C PRO A 43 -8.23 -2.82 0.17
N LEU A 44 -7.71 -2.65 1.39
CA LEU A 44 -8.46 -2.21 2.55
C LEU A 44 -9.24 -0.94 2.16
N SER A 45 -10.56 -1.03 2.15
CA SER A 45 -11.39 0.11 1.83
C SER A 45 -11.29 1.11 2.98
N ILE A 46 -10.46 2.15 2.79
CA ILE A 46 -10.32 3.21 3.77
C ILE A 46 -11.60 4.04 3.76
N SER A 47 -12.27 4.09 4.90
CA SER A 47 -13.45 4.94 5.11
C SER A 47 -13.01 6.29 5.69
N MET A 48 -13.34 7.39 5.00
CA MET A 48 -13.07 8.75 5.46
C MET A 48 -14.38 9.49 5.71
N SER A 49 -14.49 10.15 6.86
CA SER A 49 -15.61 11.02 7.19
C SER A 49 -15.18 12.47 7.11
N PHE A 50 -15.96 13.30 6.43
CA PHE A 50 -15.77 14.74 6.38
C PHE A 50 -17.11 15.46 6.63
N ARG A 51 -17.03 16.67 7.15
CA ARG A 51 -18.20 17.52 7.37
C ARG A 51 -18.30 18.51 6.22
N LEU A 52 -19.51 18.68 5.71
CA LEU A 52 -19.82 19.67 4.70
C LEU A 52 -20.94 20.59 5.21
N PRO A 53 -20.96 21.86 4.76
CA PRO A 53 -22.15 22.68 4.77
C PRO A 53 -23.37 21.94 4.17
N PRO A 54 -24.60 22.18 4.69
CA PRO A 54 -25.80 21.46 4.23
C PRO A 54 -26.11 21.64 2.74
N ASP A 55 -25.85 22.83 2.21
CA ASP A 55 -26.01 23.19 0.81
C ASP A 55 -25.06 22.39 -0.08
N GLU A 56 -23.76 22.36 0.23
CA GLU A 56 -22.77 21.57 -0.50
C GLU A 56 -23.12 20.06 -0.49
N ALA A 57 -23.50 19.54 0.67
CA ALA A 57 -23.91 18.14 0.79
C ALA A 57 -25.14 17.82 -0.07
N SER A 58 -26.10 18.75 -0.16
CA SER A 58 -27.29 18.60 -1.00
C SER A 58 -26.95 18.61 -2.49
N THR A 59 -26.03 19.48 -2.91
CA THR A 59 -25.57 19.58 -4.29
C THR A 59 -24.87 18.31 -4.74
N ILE A 60 -24.00 17.75 -3.89
CA ILE A 60 -23.30 16.48 -4.18
C ILE A 60 -24.29 15.33 -4.34
N ARG A 61 -25.27 15.20 -3.44
CA ARG A 61 -26.29 14.15 -3.55
C ARG A 61 -27.10 14.28 -4.85
N ALA A 62 -27.49 15.50 -5.21
CA ALA A 62 -28.21 15.74 -6.45
C ALA A 62 -27.35 15.42 -7.69
N ALA A 63 -26.06 15.72 -7.66
CA ALA A 63 -25.13 15.40 -8.74
C ALA A 63 -24.93 13.89 -8.91
N ALA A 64 -24.75 13.16 -7.81
CA ALA A 64 -24.66 11.70 -7.81
C ALA A 64 -25.96 11.05 -8.34
N ALA A 65 -27.12 11.54 -7.91
CA ALA A 65 -28.42 11.06 -8.37
C ALA A 65 -28.62 11.29 -9.88
N ARG A 66 -28.25 12.47 -10.40
CA ARG A 66 -28.31 12.76 -11.85
C ARG A 66 -27.37 11.87 -12.66
N ALA A 67 -26.23 11.48 -12.09
CA ALA A 67 -25.29 10.56 -12.72
C ALA A 67 -25.72 9.09 -12.62
N GLY A 68 -26.77 8.77 -11.85
CA GLY A 68 -27.19 7.38 -11.59
C GLY A 68 -26.17 6.60 -10.77
N MET A 69 -25.36 7.27 -9.95
CA MET A 69 -24.26 6.68 -9.18
C MET A 69 -24.50 6.79 -7.67
N SER A 70 -23.80 5.96 -6.90
CA SER A 70 -23.71 6.18 -5.45
C SER A 70 -22.93 7.48 -5.15
N VAL A 71 -23.22 8.11 -4.02
CA VAL A 71 -22.50 9.32 -3.59
C VAL A 71 -21.00 9.06 -3.47
N SER A 72 -20.62 7.88 -2.94
CA SER A 72 -19.21 7.49 -2.80
C SER A 72 -18.50 7.32 -4.14
N ASP A 73 -19.16 6.69 -5.12
CA ASP A 73 -18.57 6.50 -6.46
C ASP A 73 -18.46 7.81 -7.21
N TRP A 74 -19.46 8.69 -7.05
CA TRP A 74 -19.41 10.02 -7.60
C TRP A 74 -18.24 10.83 -7.01
N ILE A 75 -18.05 10.81 -5.69
CA ILE A 75 -16.91 11.48 -5.03
C ILE A 75 -15.58 10.90 -5.51
N ARG A 76 -15.45 9.57 -5.58
CA ARG A 76 -14.25 8.91 -6.11
C ARG A 76 -13.94 9.34 -7.53
N GLY A 77 -14.95 9.40 -8.40
CA GLY A 77 -14.81 9.86 -9.79
C GLY A 77 -14.31 11.30 -9.88
N VAL A 78 -14.87 12.20 -9.06
CA VAL A 78 -14.44 13.61 -9.01
C VAL A 78 -13.00 13.73 -8.48
N CYS A 79 -12.64 13.00 -7.43
CA CYS A 79 -11.27 12.97 -6.90
C CYS A 79 -10.27 12.46 -7.94
N ALA A 80 -10.61 11.37 -8.65
CA ALA A 80 -9.76 10.80 -9.69
C ALA A 80 -9.60 11.75 -10.88
N ALA A 81 -10.68 12.39 -11.33
CA ALA A 81 -10.64 13.38 -12.41
C ALA A 81 -9.81 14.62 -12.02
N SER A 82 -9.97 15.11 -10.79
CA SER A 82 -9.18 16.20 -10.23
C SER A 82 -7.69 15.85 -10.16
N ALA A 83 -7.37 14.63 -9.70
CA ALA A 83 -5.99 14.14 -9.65
C ALA A 83 -5.38 13.97 -11.06
N ALA A 84 -6.15 13.51 -12.04
CA ALA A 84 -5.69 13.37 -13.42
C ALA A 84 -5.46 14.72 -14.13
N GLY A 85 -6.19 15.76 -13.74
CA GLY A 85 -5.96 17.14 -14.20
C GLY A 85 -4.77 17.84 -13.54
N ILE A 86 -4.24 17.26 -12.46
CA ILE A 86 -3.02 17.70 -11.80
C ILE A 86 -1.88 16.80 -12.30
N ALA A 87 -1.13 17.25 -13.31
CA ALA A 87 0.25 16.80 -13.42
C ALA A 87 0.89 17.12 -12.05
N VAL A 88 1.23 16.11 -11.26
CA VAL A 88 1.88 16.31 -9.95
C VAL A 88 3.32 16.77 -10.22
N GLN A 89 3.46 18.04 -10.59
CA GLN A 89 4.65 18.84 -10.34
C GLN A 89 4.34 19.75 -9.17
N GLY A 90 4.19 19.15 -8.00
CA GLY A 90 4.03 19.87 -6.74
C GLY A 90 4.92 19.19 -5.71
N ALA A 91 5.93 19.89 -5.22
CA ALA A 91 6.77 19.41 -4.13
C ALA A 91 5.87 18.95 -2.98
N VAL A 92 6.14 17.74 -2.47
CA VAL A 92 5.53 17.24 -1.23
C VAL A 92 5.67 18.35 -0.18
N PRO A 93 4.58 18.81 0.47
CA PRO A 93 4.69 19.83 1.49
C PRO A 93 5.47 19.25 2.68
N VAL A 94 6.78 19.50 2.71
CA VAL A 94 7.62 19.21 3.87
C VAL A 94 7.24 20.23 4.92
N GLN A 95 6.28 19.87 5.78
CA GLN A 95 5.94 20.69 6.92
C GLN A 95 7.16 20.71 7.85
N ARG A 96 7.83 21.87 7.96
CA ARG A 96 8.95 22.05 8.89
C ARG A 96 8.41 22.00 10.31
N VAL A 97 8.41 20.81 10.90
CA VAL A 97 8.01 20.63 12.29
C VAL A 97 9.11 21.18 13.19
N ASN A 98 8.78 22.08 14.11
CA ASN A 98 9.70 22.50 15.16
C ASN A 98 9.84 21.33 16.15
N LEU A 99 10.89 20.53 15.97
CA LEU A 99 11.15 19.32 16.76
C LEU A 99 11.24 19.59 18.26
N THR A 100 11.68 20.78 18.67
CA THR A 100 11.73 21.19 20.08
C THR A 100 10.32 21.30 20.66
N LYS A 101 9.38 21.88 19.90
CA LYS A 101 7.97 21.97 20.33
C LYS A 101 7.29 20.60 20.35
N ALA A 102 7.57 19.74 19.36
CA ALA A 102 7.03 18.39 19.30
C ALA A 102 7.49 17.53 20.48
N ARG A 103 8.79 17.57 20.82
CA ARG A 103 9.34 16.84 21.97
C ARG A 103 8.76 17.29 23.30
N ARG A 104 8.51 18.60 23.46
CA ARG A 104 7.87 19.13 24.67
C ARG A 104 6.45 18.59 24.85
N LEU A 105 5.66 18.56 23.79
CA LEU A 105 4.29 18.05 23.81
C LEU A 105 4.23 16.56 24.18
N VAL A 106 5.13 15.74 23.64
CA VAL A 106 5.24 14.32 24.00
C VAL A 106 5.58 14.17 25.49
N ALA A 107 6.55 14.93 25.99
CA ALA A 107 6.92 14.88 27.41
C ALA A 107 5.84 15.42 28.37
N GLU A 108 4.89 16.22 27.90
CA GLU A 108 3.73 16.66 28.67
C GLU A 108 2.63 15.58 28.69
N LEU A 109 2.51 14.77 27.63
CA LEU A 109 1.59 13.64 27.57
C LEU A 109 2.03 12.45 28.42
N ASP A 110 3.34 12.18 28.53
CA ASP A 110 3.89 11.09 29.36
C ASP A 110 3.77 11.33 30.89
N LYS A 111 3.27 12.50 31.30
CA LYS A 111 3.06 12.86 32.72
C LYS A 111 1.60 12.71 33.17
N LEU A 112 0.72 12.29 32.26
CA LEU A 112 -0.68 11.92 32.52
C LEU A 112 -0.78 10.40 32.70
#